data_AF-A0A4S4CE56-F1
#
_entry.id   AF-A0A4S4CE56-F1
#
_cell.length_a   1.000
_cell.length_b   1.000
_cell.length_c   1.000
_cell.angle_alpha   90.00
_cell.angle_beta   90.00
_cell.angle_gamma   90.00
#
_symmetry.space_group_name_H-M   'P 1'
#
loop_
_entity.id
_entity.type
_entity.pdbx_description
1 polymer ?
#
loop_
_entity_poly.entity_id
_entity_poly.type
_entity_poly.pdbx_seq_one_letter_code
_entity_poly.pdbx_strand_id
1 'polypeptide(L)' 'MSRPGRTRVPTEALLTAARSAADRLTHLSRDPDVRREAGNVAQAMGKLLEAIRNAGQTPRK' A
#
# COMPACT_ATOMS: atom_id res chain seq x y z
N MET A 1 32.47 3.82 -13.02
CA MET A 1 31.13 3.96 -13.65
C MET A 1 30.12 3.14 -12.85
N SER A 2 29.37 3.78 -11.96
CA SER A 2 28.29 3.13 -11.22
C SER A 2 27.10 2.92 -12.16
N ARG A 3 26.67 1.66 -12.35
CA ARG A 3 25.43 1.36 -13.12
C ARG A 3 24.26 2.08 -12.45
N PRO A 4 23.32 2.68 -13.21
CA PRO A 4 22.12 3.26 -12.64
C PRO A 4 21.30 2.12 -12.04
N GLY A 5 21.46 1.91 -10.73
CA GLY A 5 20.62 0.99 -9.99
C GLY A 5 19.20 1.48 -10.18
N ARG A 6 18.38 0.68 -10.88
CA ARG A 6 16.93 0.85 -10.97
C ARG A 6 16.45 1.31 -9.60
N THR A 7 15.93 2.53 -9.51
CA THR A 7 15.34 3.08 -8.30
C THR A 7 14.19 2.15 -7.91
N ARG A 8 14.51 1.12 -7.14
CA ARG A 8 13.58 0.07 -6.77
C ARG A 8 12.76 0.71 -5.68
N VAL A 9 11.65 1.33 -6.06
CA VAL A 9 10.71 1.90 -5.09
C VAL A 9 10.39 0.77 -4.11
N PRO A 10 10.66 0.94 -2.80
CA PRO A 10 10.35 -0.09 -1.83
C PRO A 10 8.88 -0.47 -1.95
N THR A 11 8.57 -1.76 -2.05
CA THR A 11 7.17 -2.23 -2.21
C THR A 11 6.26 -1.68 -1.12
N GLU A 12 6.77 -1.51 0.11
CA GLU A 12 6.07 -0.84 1.21
C GLU A 12 5.69 0.61 0.89
N ALA A 13 6.56 1.38 0.23
CA ALA A 13 6.28 2.75 -0.16
C ALA A 13 5.16 2.83 -1.20
N LEU A 14 5.17 1.91 -2.18
CA LEU A 14 4.10 1.81 -3.18
C LEU A 14 2.75 1.45 -2.54
N LEU A 15 2.74 0.44 -1.66
CA LEU A 15 1.53 0.02 -0.96
C LEU A 15 0.99 1.10 -0.02
N THR A 16 1.88 1.86 0.62
CA THR A 16 1.51 3.00 1.47
C THR A 16 0.90 4.14 0.65
N ALA A 17 1.48 4.45 -0.52
CA ALA A 17 0.94 5.44 -1.43
C ALA A 17 -0.44 5.01 -1.98
N ALA A 18 -0.58 3.75 -2.41
CA ALA A 18 -1.83 3.18 -2.89
C ALA A 18 -2.93 3.20 -1.82
N ARG A 19 -2.60 2.82 -0.58
CA ARG A 19 -3.52 2.92 0.57
C ARG A 19 -4.00 4.35 0.78
N SER A 20 -3.08 5.32 0.78
CA SER A 20 -3.42 6.74 0.99
C SER A 20 -4.31 7.28 -0.13
N ALA A 21 -4.07 6.87 -1.38
CA ALA A 21 -4.90 7.26 -2.51
C ALA A 21 -6.32 6.67 -2.42
N ALA A 22 -6.42 5.38 -2.08
CA ALA A 22 -7.70 4.71 -1.87
C ALA A 22 -8.48 5.36 -0.71
N ASP A 23 -7.82 5.66 0.42
CA ASP A 23 -8.44 6.33 1.56
C ASP A 23 -9.01 7.71 1.17
N ARG A 24 -8.26 8.50 0.41
CA ARG A 24 -8.75 9.79 -0.12
C ARG A 24 -9.97 9.63 -1.02
N LEU A 25 -10.04 8.58 -1.85
CA LEU A 25 -11.19 8.32 -2.71
C LEU A 25 -12.47 8.05 -1.91
N THR A 26 -12.36 7.52 -0.68
CA THR A 26 -13.53 7.36 0.22
C THR A 26 -14.16 8.70 0.61
N HIS A 27 -13.36 9.76 0.66
CA HIS A 27 -13.81 11.11 1.05
C HIS A 27 -14.13 12.01 -0.13
N LEU A 28 -13.48 11.79 -1.28
CA LEU A 28 -13.62 12.64 -2.46
C LEU A 28 -14.74 12.17 -3.41
N SER A 29 -15.10 10.89 -3.40
CA SER A 29 -16.13 10.37 -4.30
C SER A 29 -17.55 10.70 -3.83
N ARG A 30 -18.37 11.21 -4.76
CA ARG A 30 -19.82 11.38 -4.56
C ARG A 30 -20.59 10.06 -4.72
N ASP A 31 -20.01 9.10 -5.44
CA ASP A 31 -20.59 7.78 -5.69
C ASP A 31 -20.42 6.86 -4.46
N PRO A 32 -21.52 6.33 -3.88
CA PRO A 32 -21.46 5.44 -2.71
C PRO A 32 -20.74 4.11 -2.97
N ASP A 33 -20.82 3.57 -4.18
CA ASP A 33 -20.18 2.29 -4.53
C ASP A 33 -18.67 2.48 -4.65
N VAL A 34 -18.25 3.60 -5.24
CA VAL A 34 -16.82 3.98 -5.28
C VAL A 34 -16.26 4.18 -3.87
N ARG A 35 -17.01 4.81 -2.95
CA ARG A 35 -16.56 4.98 -1.55
C ARG A 35 -16.38 3.63 -0.86
N ARG A 36 -17.33 2.71 -1.05
CA ARG A 36 -17.26 1.35 -0.49
C ARG A 36 -16.04 0.62 -1.02
N GLU A 37 -15.82 0.63 -2.33
CA GLU A 37 -14.71 -0.09 -2.95
C GLU A 37 -13.36 0.52 -2.57
N ALA A 38 -13.27 1.85 -2.53
CA ALA A 38 -12.09 2.55 -2.04
C ALA A 38 -11.74 2.17 -0.59
N GLY A 39 -12.75 2.01 0.27
CA GLY A 39 -12.56 1.53 1.65
C GLY A 39 -12.04 0.09 1.69
N ASN A 40 -12.61 -0.81 0.87
CA ASN A 40 -12.15 -2.20 0.75
C ASN A 40 -10.67 -2.26 0.32
N VAL A 41 -10.28 -1.46 -0.68
CA VAL A 41 -8.91 -1.39 -1.17
C VAL A 41 -7.96 -0.87 -0.09
N ALA A 42 -8.31 0.22 0.60
CA ALA A 42 -7.49 0.78 1.68
C ALA A 42 -7.24 -0.23 2.80
N GLN A 43 -8.26 -1.01 3.17
CA GLN A 43 -8.14 -2.09 4.14
C GLN A 43 -7.25 -3.24 3.65
N ALA A 44 -7.43 -3.68 2.40
CA ALA A 44 -6.62 -4.74 1.81
C ALA A 44 -5.13 -4.36 1.76
N MET A 45 -4.82 -3.13 1.36
CA MET A 45 -3.44 -2.60 1.35
C MET A 45 -2.85 -2.54 2.76
N GLY A 46 -3.66 -2.21 3.78
CA GLY A 46 -3.25 -2.26 5.18
C GLY A 46 -2.80 -3.66 5.63
N LYS A 47 -3.57 -4.71 5.28
CA LYS A 47 -3.23 -6.12 5.57
C LYS A 47 -1.95 -6.55 4.87
N LEU A 48 -1.75 -6.15 3.61
CA LEU A 48 -0.52 -6.45 2.87
C LEU A 48 0.72 -5.81 3.50
N LEU A 49 0.62 -4.53 3.89
CA LEU A 49 1.69 -3.82 4.59
C LEU A 49 2.05 -4.50 5.91
N GLU A 50 1.05 -4.97 6.65
CA GLU A 50 1.26 -5.72 7.89
C GLU A 50 1.97 -7.05 7.64
N ALA A 51 1.55 -7.81 6.64
CA ALA A 51 2.19 -9.06 6.27
C ALA A 51 3.67 -8.87 5.89
N ILE A 52 4.01 -7.80 5.17
CA ILE A 52 5.40 -7.49 4.80
C ILE A 52 6.23 -7.15 6.04
N ARG A 53 5.72 -6.30 6.94
CA ARG A 53 6.41 -5.95 8.19
C ARG A 53 6.66 -7.18 9.06
N ASN A 54 5.66 -8.04 9.18
CA ASN A 54 5.77 -9.28 9.96
C ASN A 54 6.76 -10.26 9.34
N ALA A 55 6.79 -10.38 8.00
CA ALA A 55 7.78 -11.21 7.31
C ALA A 55 9.22 -10.73 7.56
N GLY A 56 9.43 -9.41 7.61
CA GLY A 56 10.73 -8.80 7.94
C GLY A 56 11.18 -8.97 9.40
N GLN A 57 10.25 -9.29 10.32
CA GLN A 57 10.53 -9.54 11.73
C GLN A 57 10.80 -11.00 12.08
N THR A 58 10.65 -11.93 11.12
CA THR A 58 10.98 -13.34 11.33
C THR A 58 12.44 -13.45 11.77
N PRO A 59 12.75 -13.95 12.99
CA PRO A 59 14.12 -14.18 13.39
C PRO A 59 14.72 -15.17 12.39
N ARG A 60 15.84 -14.80 11.76
CA ARG A 60 16.67 -15.78 11.06
C ARG A 60 17.11 -16.79 12.13
N LYS A 61 16.46 -17.95 12.17
CA LYS A 61 17.00 -19.14 12.85
C LYS A 61 18.08 -19.75 11.98
#